data_AF-A0A196NCN9-F1
#
_entry.id   AF-A0A196NCN9-F1
#
_cell.length_a   1.000
_cell.length_b   1.000
_cell.length_c   1.000
_cell.angle_alpha   90.00
_cell.angle_beta   90.00
_cell.angle_gamma   90.00
#
_symmetry.space_group_name_H-M   'P 1'
#
loop_
_entity.id
_entity.type
_entity.pdbx_description
1 polymer ?
#
loop_
_entity_poly.entity_id
_entity_poly.type
_entity_poly.pdbx_seq_one_letter_code
_entity_poly.pdbx_strand_id
1 'polypeptide(L)'
;MLMSLRAVGEGHISSTIFRVGMVGAAGHVTIAEPGRMVISPTVERIPGGAPDDPGAPLSCGPDGHLSSLVLFPVAYRHRHGPEDPRLTRFVEEGGHAVYLGAYTGVGRELLRTTHFDSFDLVGLQGRYAPTKGMALFPRRIGGWFAMLGRQNHENIWLLTSNDLYRWEAGAAVAPRWPYEFIQIGNCGPPIELDQGSLVITHGVGAIRSYRLGACLLDKRDPTRLLARNRELILVPTDAAMCPTPSIAAKGWSTEIGWFWPMASPTAMPRSYRSRCVICSREWNKVVEHIAEGRGGGANA
;
A
#
# COMPACT_ATOMS: atom_id res chain seq x y z
N MET A 1 1.52 14.37 1.93
CA MET A 1 1.10 13.07 1.39
C MET A 1 2.16 12.58 0.42
N LEU A 2 2.46 11.28 0.47
CA LEU A 2 3.25 10.58 -0.53
C LEU A 2 2.35 9.50 -1.17
N MET A 3 2.42 9.38 -2.48
CA MET A 3 1.70 8.37 -3.26
C MET A 3 2.73 7.58 -4.08
N SER A 4 2.56 6.28 -4.14
CA SER A 4 3.18 5.42 -5.15
C SER A 4 2.15 5.15 -6.24
N LEU A 5 2.61 5.16 -7.49
CA LEU A 5 1.77 4.88 -8.66
C LEU A 5 2.51 3.92 -9.58
N ARG A 6 1.75 3.03 -10.20
CA ARG A 6 2.23 2.23 -11.32
C ARG A 6 2.24 3.10 -12.59
N ALA A 7 3.38 3.10 -13.27
CA ALA A 7 3.53 3.65 -14.62
C ALA A 7 3.84 2.50 -15.59
N VAL A 8 3.38 2.64 -16.83
CA VAL A 8 3.69 1.70 -17.91
C VAL A 8 4.25 2.50 -19.07
N GLY A 9 5.50 2.22 -19.45
CA GLY A 9 6.17 2.83 -20.61
C GLY A 9 6.01 2.00 -21.89
N GLU A 10 6.68 2.43 -22.96
CA GLU A 10 6.84 1.59 -24.16
C GLU A 10 7.49 0.24 -23.79
N GLY A 11 6.93 -0.85 -24.32
CA GLY A 11 7.34 -2.23 -23.98
C GLY A 11 6.49 -2.92 -22.90
N HIS A 12 5.45 -2.27 -22.37
CA HIS A 12 4.47 -2.85 -21.42
C HIS A 12 5.02 -3.35 -20.07
N ILE A 13 6.28 -3.04 -19.75
CA ILE A 13 6.86 -3.38 -18.44
C ILE A 13 6.50 -2.27 -17.45
N SER A 14 5.93 -2.64 -16.30
CA SER A 14 5.57 -1.66 -15.27
C SER A 14 6.80 -1.07 -14.58
N SER A 15 6.64 0.13 -14.06
CA SER A 15 7.58 0.84 -13.21
C SER A 15 6.80 1.49 -12.07
N THR A 16 7.49 1.80 -10.96
CA THR A 16 6.90 2.55 -9.85
C THR A 16 7.35 3.99 -9.90
N ILE A 17 6.41 4.92 -9.80
CA ILE A 17 6.70 6.35 -9.66
C ILE A 17 6.16 6.85 -8.33
N PHE A 18 6.73 7.94 -7.84
CA PHE A 18 6.21 8.63 -6.67
C PHE A 18 5.57 9.96 -7.02
N ARG A 19 4.60 10.37 -6.23
CA ARG A 19 4.01 11.72 -6.26
C ARG A 19 3.87 12.24 -4.85
N VAL A 20 4.30 13.48 -4.65
CA VAL A 20 4.09 14.20 -3.39
C VAL A 20 2.91 15.13 -3.55
N GLY A 21 2.08 15.25 -2.53
CA GLY A 21 0.96 16.17 -2.49
C GLY A 21 0.59 16.59 -1.08
N MET A 22 -0.40 17.46 -0.95
CA MET A 22 -0.98 17.91 0.30
C MET A 22 -2.49 17.71 0.25
N VAL A 23 -3.06 17.35 1.40
CA VAL A 23 -4.51 17.28 1.59
C VAL A 23 -4.83 18.28 2.70
N GLY A 24 -5.48 19.38 2.36
CA GLY A 24 -5.86 20.38 3.34
C GLY A 24 -7.05 19.95 4.19
N ALA A 25 -7.25 20.64 5.31
CA ALA A 25 -8.31 20.32 6.28
C ALA A 25 -9.73 20.39 5.68
N ALA A 26 -9.95 21.19 4.65
CA ALA A 26 -11.22 21.28 3.92
C ALA A 26 -11.39 20.22 2.82
N GLY A 27 -10.53 19.19 2.78
CA GLY A 27 -10.56 18.14 1.78
C GLY A 27 -9.95 18.52 0.42
N HIS A 28 -9.37 19.72 0.27
CA HIS A 28 -8.68 20.10 -0.96
C HIS A 28 -7.41 19.28 -1.13
N VAL A 29 -7.21 18.71 -2.32
CA VAL A 29 -6.01 17.92 -2.66
C VAL A 29 -5.19 18.68 -3.68
N THR A 30 -3.91 18.90 -3.39
CA THR A 30 -2.95 19.48 -4.33
C THR A 30 -1.80 18.50 -4.54
N ILE A 31 -1.47 18.18 -5.78
CA ILE A 31 -0.33 17.33 -6.14
C ILE A 31 0.80 18.23 -6.63
N ALA A 32 2.02 18.00 -6.14
CA ALA A 32 3.19 18.73 -6.60
C ALA A 32 3.49 18.37 -8.06
N GLU A 33 3.80 19.38 -8.87
CA GLU A 33 4.23 19.16 -10.24
C GLU A 33 5.46 18.25 -10.28
N PRO A 34 5.52 17.25 -11.17
CA PRO A 34 6.73 16.46 -11.35
C PRO A 34 7.86 17.34 -11.90
N GLY A 35 9.11 16.99 -11.58
CA GLY A 35 10.24 17.68 -12.19
C GLY A 35 10.30 17.38 -13.68
N ARG A 36 10.95 18.27 -14.44
CA ARG A 36 11.05 18.18 -15.91
C ARG A 36 11.82 16.95 -16.40
N MET A 37 12.67 16.38 -15.54
CA MET A 37 13.47 15.20 -15.85
C MET A 37 13.05 14.03 -14.98
N VAL A 38 13.10 12.85 -15.59
CA VAL A 38 12.98 11.57 -14.91
C VAL A 38 14.33 11.22 -14.29
N ILE A 39 14.31 10.71 -13.07
CA ILE A 39 15.48 10.19 -12.37
C ILE A 39 15.29 8.70 -12.20
N SER A 40 16.21 7.93 -12.78
CA SER A 40 16.36 6.50 -12.46
C SER A 40 17.42 6.36 -11.38
N PRO A 41 17.19 5.56 -10.33
CA PRO A 41 18.22 5.30 -9.35
C PRO A 41 19.37 4.53 -9.99
N THR A 42 20.57 4.73 -9.44
CA THR A 42 21.72 3.86 -9.71
C THR A 42 21.63 2.63 -8.81
N VAL A 43 21.79 1.45 -9.41
CA VAL A 43 21.83 0.18 -8.68
C VAL A 43 23.26 -0.09 -8.25
N GLU A 44 23.49 -0.13 -6.95
CA GLU A 44 24.77 -0.56 -6.41
C GLU A 44 24.75 -2.08 -6.19
N ARG A 45 25.80 -2.78 -6.65
CA ARG A 45 25.93 -4.22 -6.40
C ARG A 45 26.61 -4.43 -5.06
N ILE A 46 26.06 -5.30 -4.22
CA ILE A 46 26.76 -5.78 -3.03
C ILE A 46 27.99 -6.59 -3.48
N PRO A 47 29.20 -6.29 -2.97
CA PRO A 47 30.39 -7.08 -3.25
C PRO A 47 30.19 -8.56 -2.91
N GLY A 48 30.39 -9.45 -3.90
CA GLY A 48 30.16 -10.89 -3.74
C GLY A 48 28.71 -11.35 -3.88
N GLY A 49 27.77 -10.43 -4.14
CA GLY A 49 26.37 -10.72 -4.38
C GLY A 49 26.10 -11.39 -5.72
N ALA A 50 25.15 -12.32 -5.75
CA ALA A 50 24.65 -12.93 -6.98
C ALA A 50 23.72 -11.94 -7.74
N PRO A 51 23.46 -12.13 -9.06
CA PRO A 51 22.54 -11.28 -9.82
C PRO A 51 21.11 -11.22 -9.28
N ASP A 52 20.75 -12.15 -8.40
CA ASP A 52 19.48 -12.27 -7.68
C ASP A 52 19.59 -11.92 -6.19
N ASP A 53 20.71 -11.29 -5.78
CA ASP A 53 20.95 -10.84 -4.41
C ASP A 53 19.91 -9.78 -4.00
N PRO A 54 19.08 -10.07 -2.98
CA PRO A 54 18.03 -9.20 -2.47
C PRO A 54 18.60 -8.01 -1.67
N GLY A 55 19.61 -7.32 -2.18
CA GLY A 55 20.20 -6.20 -1.47
C GLY A 55 20.74 -5.20 -2.46
N ALA A 56 19.89 -4.69 -3.35
CA ALA A 56 20.29 -3.64 -4.26
C ALA A 56 20.04 -2.28 -3.61
N PRO A 57 21.06 -1.60 -3.03
CA PRO A 57 20.93 -0.19 -2.72
C PRO A 57 20.67 0.57 -4.02
N LEU A 58 19.62 1.36 -3.99
CA LEU A 58 19.24 2.27 -5.05
C LEU A 58 19.56 3.69 -4.59
N SER A 59 20.44 4.39 -5.29
CA SER A 59 20.77 5.80 -4.99
C SER A 59 20.14 6.74 -6.00
N CYS A 60 19.40 7.74 -5.51
CA CYS A 60 18.63 8.69 -6.32
C CYS A 60 19.33 10.06 -6.48
N GLY A 61 20.49 10.24 -5.85
CA GLY A 61 21.23 11.50 -5.81
C GLY A 61 20.62 12.56 -4.86
N PRO A 62 21.39 13.60 -4.48
CA PRO A 62 21.01 14.55 -3.42
C PRO A 62 19.88 15.53 -3.79
N ASP A 63 19.66 15.78 -5.08
CA ASP A 63 18.73 16.82 -5.57
C ASP A 63 17.48 16.24 -6.25
N GLY A 64 17.25 14.93 -6.13
CA GLY A 64 16.13 14.26 -6.77
C GLY A 64 14.79 14.69 -6.18
N HIS A 65 14.01 15.43 -6.97
CA HIS A 65 12.59 15.66 -6.66
C HIS A 65 11.91 14.28 -6.61
N LEU A 66 11.32 13.88 -5.48
CA LEU A 66 10.72 12.53 -5.34
C LEU A 66 9.65 12.27 -6.41
N SER A 67 8.93 13.32 -6.85
CA SER A 67 8.00 13.21 -7.98
C SER A 67 8.67 12.99 -9.36
N SER A 68 10.00 13.00 -9.45
CA SER A 68 10.78 12.65 -10.64
C SER A 68 11.35 11.24 -10.59
N LEU A 69 11.30 10.58 -9.43
CA LEU A 69 11.85 9.24 -9.25
C LEU A 69 10.99 8.20 -9.95
N VAL A 70 11.63 7.39 -10.78
CA VAL A 70 11.04 6.22 -11.43
C VAL A 70 11.89 5.00 -11.07
N LEU A 71 11.28 4.06 -10.35
CA LEU A 71 11.87 2.77 -10.02
C LEU A 71 11.55 1.80 -11.15
N PHE A 72 12.52 1.65 -12.04
CA PHE A 72 12.49 0.68 -13.12
C PHE A 72 12.77 -0.75 -12.60
N PRO A 73 12.46 -1.78 -13.41
CA PRO A 73 12.93 -3.14 -13.18
C PRO A 73 14.47 -3.21 -13.10
N VAL A 74 15.00 -3.30 -11.88
CA VAL A 74 16.45 -3.34 -11.62
C VAL A 74 17.03 -4.74 -11.38
N ALA A 75 16.17 -5.76 -11.23
CA ALA A 75 16.58 -7.14 -10.90
C ALA A 75 15.77 -8.15 -11.71
N TYR A 76 16.26 -9.39 -11.83
CA TYR A 76 15.56 -10.47 -12.56
C TYR A 76 14.16 -10.76 -12.00
N ARG A 77 13.95 -10.56 -10.69
CA ARG A 77 12.65 -10.67 -10.01
C ARG A 77 11.63 -9.63 -10.50
N HIS A 78 12.10 -8.57 -11.16
CA HIS A 78 11.30 -7.51 -11.75
C HIS A 78 11.03 -7.68 -13.25
N ARG A 79 11.40 -8.81 -13.88
CA ARG A 79 11.27 -9.00 -15.34
C ARG A 79 9.84 -8.85 -15.91
N HIS A 80 8.82 -8.94 -15.06
CA HIS A 80 7.41 -8.69 -15.42
C HIS A 80 6.90 -7.33 -14.90
N GLY A 81 7.81 -6.49 -14.43
CA GLY A 81 7.58 -5.20 -13.82
C GLY A 81 7.24 -5.29 -12.31
N PRO A 82 7.70 -4.34 -11.47
CA PRO A 82 7.17 -4.17 -10.13
C PRO A 82 5.73 -3.64 -10.20
N GLU A 83 4.86 -4.19 -9.36
CA GLU A 83 3.43 -3.87 -9.26
C GLU A 83 3.03 -3.58 -7.81
N ASP A 84 1.99 -2.77 -7.64
CA ASP A 84 1.31 -2.44 -6.39
C ASP A 84 2.20 -2.17 -5.15
N PRO A 85 3.20 -1.27 -5.20
CA PRO A 85 3.96 -0.92 -4.00
C PRO A 85 3.06 -0.35 -2.91
N ARG A 86 2.97 -1.04 -1.77
CA ARG A 86 2.24 -0.57 -0.58
C ARG A 86 3.22 -0.07 0.47
N LEU A 87 3.51 1.22 0.42
CA LEU A 87 4.47 1.88 1.30
C LEU A 87 3.85 2.28 2.63
N THR A 88 4.48 1.91 3.73
CA THR A 88 4.06 2.16 5.11
C THR A 88 5.12 2.96 5.82
N ARG A 89 4.75 4.04 6.51
CA ARG A 89 5.62 4.65 7.52
C ARG A 89 5.53 3.82 8.80
N PHE A 90 6.52 2.97 9.01
CA PHE A 90 6.63 2.14 10.19
C PHE A 90 7.35 2.90 11.30
N VAL A 91 6.78 2.92 12.50
CA VAL A 91 7.37 3.57 13.68
C VAL A 91 7.76 2.49 14.68
N GLU A 92 9.05 2.37 14.96
CA GLU A 92 9.58 1.51 16.02
C GLU A 92 9.30 2.11 17.40
N GLU A 93 9.40 1.30 18.47
CA GLU A 93 9.11 1.73 19.84
C GLU A 93 9.96 2.93 20.30
N GLY A 94 11.19 3.09 19.77
CA GLY A 94 12.05 4.25 20.02
C GLY A 94 11.67 5.53 19.26
N GLY A 95 10.54 5.54 18.55
CA GLY A 95 10.07 6.68 17.76
C GLY A 95 10.79 6.89 16.41
N HIS A 96 11.80 6.07 16.12
CA HIS A 96 12.46 6.05 14.82
C HIS A 96 11.48 5.55 13.75
N ALA A 97 11.39 6.29 12.63
CA ALA A 97 10.51 5.95 11.53
C ALA A 97 11.31 5.44 10.33
N VAL A 98 10.88 4.30 9.81
CA VAL A 98 11.38 3.69 8.58
C VAL A 98 10.21 3.51 7.62
N TYR A 99 10.44 3.70 6.33
CA TYR A 99 9.44 3.46 5.30
C TYR A 99 9.66 2.07 4.72
N LEU A 100 8.62 1.24 4.81
CA LEU A 100 8.63 -0.16 4.39
C LEU A 100 7.56 -0.37 3.33
N GLY A 101 7.96 -0.85 2.15
CA GLY A 101 7.06 -1.07 1.01
C GLY A 101 7.13 -2.50 0.53
N ALA A 102 5.99 -3.17 0.38
CA ALA A 102 5.98 -4.50 -0.25
C ALA A 102 5.69 -4.38 -1.74
N TYR A 103 6.55 -4.97 -2.57
CA TYR A 103 6.43 -5.08 -4.02
C TYR A 103 5.80 -6.39 -4.45
N THR A 104 4.95 -6.31 -5.48
CA THR A 104 4.43 -7.48 -6.19
C THR A 104 5.14 -7.60 -7.54
N GLY A 105 6.03 -8.59 -7.73
CA GLY A 105 6.65 -8.91 -9.02
C GLY A 105 6.67 -10.43 -9.29
N VAL A 106 7.73 -10.96 -9.92
CA VAL A 106 7.94 -12.42 -9.99
C VAL A 106 8.37 -12.98 -8.64
N GLY A 107 9.10 -12.18 -7.86
CA GLY A 107 9.25 -12.33 -6.42
C GLY A 107 8.39 -11.32 -5.65
N ARG A 108 8.36 -11.43 -4.32
CA ARG A 108 7.97 -10.29 -3.47
C ARG A 108 9.22 -9.74 -2.81
N GLU A 109 9.32 -8.43 -2.78
CA GLU A 109 10.44 -7.72 -2.18
C GLU A 109 9.92 -6.69 -1.21
N LEU A 110 10.70 -6.46 -0.17
CA LEU A 110 10.55 -5.40 0.79
C LEU A 110 11.50 -4.27 0.40
N LEU A 111 10.92 -3.13 0.05
CA LEU A 111 11.61 -1.86 -0.04
C LEU A 111 11.72 -1.24 1.33
N ARG A 112 12.90 -0.74 1.66
CA ARG A 112 13.18 -0.01 2.88
C ARG A 112 13.85 1.32 2.55
N THR A 113 13.44 2.39 3.22
CA THR A 113 14.15 3.67 3.19
C THR A 113 13.88 4.49 4.45
N THR A 114 14.78 5.40 4.80
CA THR A 114 14.55 6.44 5.83
C THR A 114 14.43 7.84 5.25
N HIS A 115 15.00 8.09 4.06
CA HIS A 115 15.19 9.44 3.51
C HIS A 115 14.79 9.61 2.04
N PHE A 116 14.31 8.56 1.36
CA PHE A 116 13.87 8.55 -0.05
C PHE A 116 14.92 8.96 -1.10
N ASP A 117 16.15 9.23 -0.67
CA ASP A 117 17.33 9.40 -1.51
C ASP A 117 18.02 8.05 -1.77
N SER A 118 17.84 7.08 -0.88
CA SER A 118 18.25 5.71 -1.07
C SER A 118 17.17 4.69 -0.70
N PHE A 119 17.21 3.52 -1.34
CA PHE A 119 16.30 2.41 -1.03
C PHE A 119 17.06 1.08 -0.99
N ASP A 120 16.77 0.26 0.02
CA ASP A 120 17.17 -1.14 0.04
C ASP A 120 16.02 -2.01 -0.47
N LEU A 121 16.30 -2.90 -1.42
CA LEU A 121 15.32 -3.88 -1.91
C LEU A 121 15.72 -5.27 -1.44
N VAL A 122 14.85 -5.90 -0.64
CA VAL A 122 15.10 -7.22 -0.06
C VAL A 122 13.98 -8.20 -0.38
N GLY A 123 14.29 -9.24 -1.16
CA GLY A 123 13.43 -10.39 -1.39
C GLY A 123 12.94 -11.07 -0.11
N LEU A 124 11.64 -11.31 -0.05
CA LEU A 124 11.02 -12.07 1.04
C LEU A 124 11.30 -13.57 0.92
N GLN A 125 11.27 -14.24 2.06
CA GLN A 125 11.63 -15.64 2.21
C GLN A 125 10.49 -16.45 2.86
N GLY A 126 10.57 -17.77 2.70
CA GLY A 126 9.62 -18.72 3.31
C GLY A 126 8.35 -18.93 2.50
N ARG A 127 7.46 -19.78 3.04
CA ARG A 127 6.26 -20.29 2.36
C ARG A 127 5.28 -19.20 1.91
N TYR A 128 5.27 -18.08 2.62
CA TYR A 128 4.36 -16.96 2.40
C TYR A 128 5.03 -15.80 1.68
N ALA A 129 6.27 -15.95 1.21
CA ALA A 129 6.90 -14.97 0.34
C ALA A 129 6.09 -14.62 -0.92
N PRO A 130 5.34 -15.51 -1.61
CA PRO A 130 4.67 -15.15 -2.86
C PRO A 130 3.31 -14.43 -2.71
N THR A 131 2.85 -14.10 -1.50
CA THR A 131 1.53 -13.48 -1.32
C THR A 131 1.37 -12.11 -1.98
N LYS A 132 0.17 -11.85 -2.50
CA LYS A 132 -0.19 -10.57 -3.12
C LYS A 132 -0.81 -9.62 -2.10
N GLY A 133 -0.82 -8.33 -2.43
CA GLY A 133 -1.55 -7.35 -1.64
C GLY A 133 -0.89 -6.97 -0.31
N MET A 134 0.37 -7.34 -0.10
CA MET A 134 0.98 -7.21 1.22
C MET A 134 1.10 -5.74 1.65
N ALA A 135 0.65 -5.40 2.84
CA ALA A 135 0.79 -4.06 3.41
C ALA A 135 1.06 -4.14 4.92
N LEU A 136 2.11 -3.47 5.38
CA LEU A 136 2.47 -3.51 6.80
C LEU A 136 1.49 -2.71 7.64
N PHE A 137 1.29 -3.14 8.88
CA PHE A 137 0.84 -2.25 9.94
C PHE A 137 1.95 -1.24 10.25
N PRO A 138 1.60 0.00 10.67
CA PRO A 138 2.58 1.08 10.87
C PRO A 138 3.38 0.96 12.17
N ARG A 139 3.29 -0.18 12.87
CA ARG A 139 3.99 -0.49 14.13
C ARG A 139 4.01 -1.99 14.36
N ARG A 140 4.77 -2.43 15.37
CA ARG A 140 4.67 -3.78 15.91
C ARG A 140 3.35 -4.02 16.62
N ILE A 141 2.90 -5.26 16.62
CA ILE A 141 1.71 -5.74 17.32
C ILE A 141 2.15 -6.91 18.20
N GLY A 142 2.09 -6.72 19.52
CA GLY A 142 2.60 -7.72 20.47
C GLY A 142 4.10 -8.04 20.28
N GLY A 143 4.91 -7.07 19.83
CA GLY A 143 6.34 -7.25 19.54
C GLY A 143 6.67 -7.80 18.15
N TRP A 144 5.65 -8.20 17.37
CA TRP A 144 5.82 -8.75 16.02
C TRP A 144 5.59 -7.71 14.94
N PHE A 145 6.28 -7.84 13.82
CA PHE A 145 5.86 -7.20 12.59
C PHE A 145 4.58 -7.86 12.09
N ALA A 146 3.67 -7.06 11.55
CA ALA A 146 2.39 -7.53 11.02
C ALA A 146 2.12 -6.93 9.65
N MET A 147 1.52 -7.70 8.76
CA MET A 147 1.02 -7.25 7.46
C MET A 147 -0.35 -7.84 7.18
N LEU A 148 -1.13 -7.17 6.34
CA LEU A 148 -2.24 -7.78 5.64
C LEU A 148 -1.77 -8.25 4.27
N GLY A 149 -2.28 -9.39 3.80
CA GLY A 149 -2.04 -9.88 2.45
C GLY A 149 -3.12 -10.85 1.98
N ARG A 150 -2.99 -11.38 0.77
CA ARG A 150 -3.95 -12.33 0.17
C ARG A 150 -3.24 -13.58 -0.32
N GLN A 151 -3.17 -14.59 0.56
CA GLN A 151 -2.48 -15.86 0.29
C GLN A 151 -3.26 -16.76 -0.67
N ASN A 152 -4.54 -17.00 -0.37
CA ASN A 152 -5.37 -17.94 -1.11
C ASN A 152 -6.20 -17.29 -2.23
N HIS A 153 -5.79 -16.11 -2.69
CA HIS A 153 -6.51 -15.31 -3.69
C HIS A 153 -7.93 -14.85 -3.31
N GLU A 154 -8.44 -15.18 -2.13
CA GLU A 154 -9.84 -14.89 -1.76
C GLU A 154 -9.96 -14.00 -0.52
N ASN A 155 -9.16 -14.27 0.52
CA ASN A 155 -9.33 -13.68 1.85
C ASN A 155 -8.21 -12.68 2.16
N ILE A 156 -8.47 -11.76 3.10
CA ILE A 156 -7.40 -11.01 3.75
C ILE A 156 -6.83 -11.85 4.90
N TRP A 157 -5.53 -12.07 4.87
CA TRP A 157 -4.75 -12.79 5.86
C TRP A 157 -3.90 -11.82 6.66
N LEU A 158 -3.79 -12.06 7.96
CA LEU A 158 -2.77 -11.48 8.82
C LEU A 158 -1.48 -12.29 8.63
N LEU A 159 -0.42 -11.62 8.27
CA LEU A 159 0.93 -12.18 8.22
C LEU A 159 1.75 -11.61 9.37
N THR A 160 2.50 -12.46 10.07
CA THR A 160 3.37 -12.03 11.17
C THR A 160 4.82 -12.44 10.94
N SER A 161 5.75 -11.64 11.46
CA SER A 161 7.19 -11.88 11.34
C SER A 161 7.95 -11.31 12.54
N ASN A 162 9.03 -11.97 12.94
CA ASN A 162 10.02 -11.45 13.90
C ASN A 162 11.17 -10.69 13.22
N ASP A 163 11.43 -10.94 11.94
CA ASP A 163 12.62 -10.48 11.22
C ASP A 163 12.32 -9.62 9.96
N LEU A 164 11.04 -9.37 9.61
CA LEU A 164 10.53 -8.73 8.38
C LEU A 164 10.68 -9.52 7.09
N TYR A 165 11.48 -10.59 7.06
CA TYR A 165 11.84 -11.30 5.83
C TYR A 165 11.08 -12.61 5.69
N ARG A 166 10.82 -13.28 6.81
CA ARG A 166 10.07 -14.54 6.87
C ARG A 166 8.73 -14.30 7.54
N TRP A 167 7.67 -14.69 6.85
CA TRP A 167 6.30 -14.45 7.28
C TRP A 167 5.59 -15.77 7.57
N GLU A 168 4.75 -15.76 8.60
CA GLU A 168 3.76 -16.78 8.93
C GLU A 168 2.36 -16.21 8.73
N ALA A 169 1.33 -17.04 8.50
CA ALA A 169 -0.02 -16.57 8.15
C ALA A 169 -1.09 -17.08 9.11
N GLY A 170 -2.05 -16.20 9.41
CA GLY A 170 -3.35 -16.49 10.01
C GLY A 170 -4.46 -15.75 9.26
N ALA A 171 -5.68 -16.29 9.26
CA ALA A 171 -6.80 -15.64 8.57
C ALA A 171 -7.32 -14.43 9.37
N ALA A 172 -7.71 -13.34 8.69
CA ALA A 172 -8.23 -12.14 9.35
C ALA A 172 -9.62 -11.74 8.87
N VAL A 173 -9.87 -11.70 7.55
CA VAL A 173 -11.17 -11.29 7.00
C VAL A 173 -11.55 -12.12 5.78
N ALA A 174 -12.69 -12.81 5.89
CA ALA A 174 -13.30 -13.56 4.81
C ALA A 174 -14.37 -12.73 4.06
N PRO A 175 -14.57 -13.02 2.75
CA PRO A 175 -15.71 -12.50 2.00
C PRO A 175 -17.04 -12.74 2.72
N ARG A 176 -17.93 -11.75 2.70
CA ARG A 176 -19.29 -11.86 3.28
C ARG A 176 -20.35 -11.27 2.37
N TRP A 177 -20.03 -10.19 1.66
CA TRP A 177 -21.01 -9.46 0.86
C TRP A 177 -20.95 -9.84 -0.63
N PRO A 178 -22.04 -9.65 -1.40
CA PRO A 178 -22.06 -9.99 -2.83
C PRO A 178 -20.97 -9.29 -3.67
N TYR A 179 -20.54 -8.10 -3.26
CA TYR A 179 -19.45 -7.40 -3.92
C TYR A 179 -18.05 -7.95 -3.59
N GLU A 180 -17.93 -8.89 -2.65
CA GLU A 180 -16.71 -9.57 -2.24
C GLU A 180 -16.67 -11.02 -2.75
N PHE A 181 -17.71 -11.44 -3.50
CA PHE A 181 -18.01 -12.85 -3.82
C PHE A 181 -16.84 -13.67 -4.34
N ILE A 182 -15.98 -13.08 -5.19
CA ILE A 182 -14.78 -13.74 -5.71
C ILE A 182 -13.60 -13.58 -4.76
N GLN A 183 -13.39 -12.37 -4.25
CA GLN A 183 -12.26 -12.07 -3.37
C GLN A 183 -12.45 -10.74 -2.63
N ILE A 184 -11.76 -10.62 -1.50
CA ILE A 184 -11.51 -9.37 -0.78
C ILE A 184 -9.99 -9.17 -0.62
N GLY A 185 -9.52 -7.93 -0.75
CA GLY A 185 -8.13 -7.56 -0.52
C GLY A 185 -8.01 -6.19 0.13
N ASN A 186 -6.90 -5.93 0.81
CA ASN A 186 -6.57 -4.59 1.31
C ASN A 186 -6.01 -3.72 0.17
N CYS A 187 -6.37 -2.44 0.17
CA CYS A 187 -5.86 -1.49 -0.81
C CYS A 187 -4.49 -0.93 -0.41
N GLY A 188 -4.23 -0.79 0.89
CA GLY A 188 -3.00 -0.23 1.42
C GLY A 188 -2.73 -0.64 2.86
N PRO A 189 -1.78 0.04 3.53
CA PRO A 189 -1.50 -0.13 4.95
C PRO A 189 -2.71 0.21 5.83
N PRO A 190 -2.94 -0.51 6.94
CA PRO A 190 -3.93 -0.12 7.94
C PRO A 190 -3.64 1.27 8.53
N ILE A 191 -4.69 2.06 8.75
CA ILE A 191 -4.64 3.38 9.37
C ILE A 191 -5.00 3.23 10.85
N GLU A 192 -4.09 3.59 11.74
CA GLU A 192 -4.32 3.51 13.19
C GLU A 192 -5.23 4.66 13.65
N LEU A 193 -6.41 4.31 14.18
CA LEU A 193 -7.38 5.23 14.79
C LEU A 193 -7.65 4.81 16.22
N ASP A 194 -8.15 5.68 17.08
CA ASP A 194 -8.38 5.34 18.50
C ASP A 194 -9.27 4.11 18.70
N GLN A 195 -10.24 3.90 17.79
CA GLN A 195 -11.22 2.82 17.82
C GLN A 195 -10.70 1.49 17.26
N GLY A 196 -9.63 1.49 16.47
CA GLY A 196 -9.16 0.30 15.75
C GLY A 196 -8.20 0.63 14.61
N SER A 197 -7.77 -0.40 13.89
CA SER A 197 -7.01 -0.24 12.65
C SER A 197 -7.97 -0.24 11.47
N LEU A 198 -8.16 0.91 10.82
CA LEU A 198 -9.01 1.07 9.65
C LEU A 198 -8.29 0.51 8.42
N VAL A 199 -8.96 -0.38 7.70
CA VAL A 199 -8.45 -1.02 6.48
C VAL A 199 -9.39 -0.67 5.35
N ILE A 200 -8.88 0.02 4.34
CA ILE A 200 -9.60 0.18 3.07
C ILE A 200 -9.46 -1.10 2.27
N THR A 201 -10.59 -1.66 1.85
CA THR A 201 -10.67 -2.94 1.15
C THR A 201 -11.18 -2.75 -0.28
N HIS A 202 -10.83 -3.68 -1.15
CA HIS A 202 -11.51 -3.88 -2.42
C HIS A 202 -12.16 -5.26 -2.42
N GLY A 203 -13.44 -5.31 -2.80
CA GLY A 203 -14.15 -6.55 -3.10
C GLY A 203 -14.26 -6.75 -4.61
N VAL A 204 -14.22 -8.00 -5.03
CA VAL A 204 -14.52 -8.40 -6.42
C VAL A 204 -15.80 -9.21 -6.43
N GLY A 205 -16.85 -8.65 -7.02
CA GLY A 205 -18.15 -9.30 -7.12
C GLY A 205 -18.25 -10.24 -8.32
N ALA A 206 -19.47 -10.71 -8.59
CA ALA A 206 -19.80 -11.35 -9.86
C ALA A 206 -19.34 -10.47 -11.04
N ILE A 207 -18.99 -11.11 -12.16
CA ILE A 207 -18.45 -10.48 -13.39
C ILE A 207 -17.17 -9.63 -13.19
N ARG A 208 -16.38 -9.92 -12.14
CA ARG A 208 -15.11 -9.22 -11.80
C ARG A 208 -15.26 -7.70 -11.65
N SER A 209 -16.40 -7.25 -11.13
CA SER A 209 -16.62 -5.85 -10.76
C SER A 209 -15.86 -5.52 -9.46
N TYR A 210 -14.97 -4.53 -9.51
CA TYR A 210 -14.23 -4.05 -8.34
C TYR A 210 -15.00 -2.95 -7.61
N ARG A 211 -15.07 -3.04 -6.29
CA ARG A 211 -15.74 -2.06 -5.43
C ARG A 211 -14.94 -1.82 -4.17
N LEU A 212 -14.95 -0.59 -3.66
CA LEU A 212 -14.23 -0.23 -2.45
C LEU A 212 -15.12 -0.28 -1.21
N GLY A 213 -14.58 -0.86 -0.14
CA GLY A 213 -15.16 -0.84 1.18
C GLY A 213 -14.13 -0.55 2.25
N ALA A 214 -14.51 -0.76 3.51
CA ALA A 214 -13.58 -0.69 4.63
C ALA A 214 -14.02 -1.57 5.80
N CYS A 215 -13.03 -2.01 6.55
CA CYS A 215 -13.24 -2.66 7.82
C CYS A 215 -12.37 -2.07 8.92
N LEU A 216 -12.76 -2.33 10.16
CA LEU A 216 -12.03 -1.97 11.36
C LEU A 216 -11.57 -3.24 12.06
N LEU A 217 -10.26 -3.37 12.26
CA LEU A 217 -9.64 -4.47 12.99
C LEU A 217 -9.29 -4.02 14.41
N ASP A 218 -9.23 -4.96 15.36
CA ASP A 218 -8.75 -4.67 16.72
C ASP A 218 -7.25 -4.35 16.69
N LYS A 219 -6.86 -3.26 17.37
CA LYS A 219 -5.49 -2.76 17.42
C LYS A 219 -4.51 -3.71 18.10
N ARG A 220 -4.98 -4.49 19.07
CA ARG A 220 -4.16 -5.44 19.85
C ARG A 220 -4.17 -6.81 19.22
N ASP A 221 -5.30 -7.19 18.61
CA ASP A 221 -5.47 -8.47 17.93
C ASP A 221 -6.15 -8.30 16.56
N PRO A 222 -5.37 -8.03 15.50
CA PRO A 222 -5.90 -7.78 14.15
C PRO A 222 -6.63 -8.96 13.50
N THR A 223 -6.61 -10.14 14.13
CA THR A 223 -7.46 -11.27 13.68
C THR A 223 -8.94 -11.01 13.97
N ARG A 224 -9.24 -10.06 14.87
CA ARG A 224 -10.60 -9.70 15.27
C ARG A 224 -11.13 -8.55 14.42
N LEU A 225 -12.12 -8.86 13.59
CA LEU A 225 -12.90 -7.90 12.83
C LEU A 225 -13.93 -7.20 13.76
N LEU A 226 -13.75 -5.91 14.01
CA LEU A 226 -14.64 -5.11 14.88
C LEU A 226 -15.85 -4.57 14.13
N ALA A 227 -15.67 -4.19 12.87
CA ALA A 227 -16.74 -3.68 12.01
C ALA A 227 -16.34 -3.76 10.54
N ARG A 228 -17.33 -3.77 9.65
CA ARG A 228 -17.16 -3.71 8.19
C ARG A 228 -18.39 -3.07 7.59
N ASN A 229 -18.19 -2.17 6.64
CA ASN A 229 -19.29 -1.54 5.92
C ASN A 229 -20.09 -2.57 5.11
N ARG A 230 -21.40 -2.33 4.96
CA ARG A 230 -22.27 -3.06 4.03
C ARG A 230 -22.41 -2.31 2.70
N GLU A 231 -22.40 -0.98 2.77
CA GLU A 231 -22.51 -0.09 1.61
C GLU A 231 -21.15 0.40 1.15
N LEU A 232 -21.00 0.67 -0.14
CA LEU A 232 -19.72 0.97 -0.76
C LEU A 232 -19.24 2.38 -0.44
N ILE A 233 -17.93 2.55 -0.20
CA ILE A 233 -17.34 3.87 0.07
C ILE A 233 -17.14 4.64 -1.26
N LEU A 234 -16.80 3.91 -2.32
CA LEU A 234 -16.64 4.45 -3.67
C LEU A 234 -17.15 3.42 -4.69
N VAL A 235 -17.93 3.92 -5.65
CA VAL A 235 -18.44 3.16 -6.79
C VAL A 235 -17.96 3.85 -8.07
N PRO A 236 -17.46 3.12 -9.08
CA PRO A 236 -17.16 3.72 -10.38
C PRO A 236 -18.42 4.34 -10.99
N THR A 237 -18.35 5.60 -11.43
CA THR A 237 -19.41 6.25 -12.19
C THR A 237 -19.15 6.12 -13.69
N ASP A 238 -20.06 5.43 -14.39
CA ASP A 238 -20.21 5.20 -15.84
C ASP A 238 -19.03 4.75 -16.73
N ALA A 239 -19.32 3.70 -17.51
CA ALA A 239 -18.41 2.90 -18.34
C ALA A 239 -18.15 3.46 -19.75
N ALA A 240 -18.39 4.75 -20.01
CA ALA A 240 -18.25 5.34 -21.34
C ALA A 240 -16.87 5.96 -21.55
N MET A 241 -15.89 5.14 -22.00
CA MET A 241 -14.72 5.48 -22.85
C MET A 241 -13.54 4.50 -22.66
N CYS A 242 -13.79 3.19 -22.65
CA CYS A 242 -12.72 2.23 -22.90
C CYS A 242 -13.23 1.05 -23.74
N PRO A 243 -12.85 0.93 -25.03
CA PRO A 243 -13.40 -0.06 -25.97
C PRO A 243 -12.79 -1.45 -25.78
N THR A 244 -12.62 -1.87 -24.52
CA THR A 244 -12.16 -3.21 -24.16
C THR A 244 -13.08 -3.74 -23.07
N PRO A 245 -13.77 -4.89 -23.32
CA PRO A 245 -14.69 -5.44 -22.34
C PRO A 245 -13.88 -5.78 -21.09
N SER A 246 -14.23 -5.15 -19.96
CA SER A 246 -13.60 -5.26 -18.62
C SER A 246 -12.34 -4.43 -18.29
N ILE A 247 -11.92 -3.45 -19.11
CA ILE A 247 -10.73 -2.61 -18.78
C ILE A 247 -10.98 -1.52 -17.73
N ALA A 248 -12.22 -1.28 -17.29
CA ALA A 248 -12.48 -0.47 -16.09
C ALA A 248 -11.93 -1.09 -14.78
N ALA A 249 -11.53 -2.37 -14.78
CA ALA A 249 -10.94 -3.06 -13.63
C ALA A 249 -9.40 -3.17 -13.65
N LYS A 250 -8.74 -2.85 -14.77
CA LYS A 250 -7.26 -2.80 -14.88
C LYS A 250 -6.72 -1.41 -15.23
N GLY A 251 -7.54 -0.55 -15.83
CA GLY A 251 -7.18 0.83 -16.20
C GLY A 251 -7.59 1.88 -15.15
N TRP A 252 -8.48 1.51 -14.22
CA TRP A 252 -8.80 2.27 -13.01
C TRP A 252 -8.65 1.43 -11.73
N SER A 253 -7.95 0.30 -11.81
CA SER A 253 -6.85 0.15 -10.85
C SER A 253 -5.80 1.21 -11.22
N THR A 254 -6.14 2.48 -11.05
CA THR A 254 -5.25 3.28 -10.25
C THR A 254 -5.13 2.46 -8.97
N GLU A 255 -4.12 1.59 -8.95
CA GLU A 255 -3.31 1.25 -7.80
C GLU A 255 -2.90 2.61 -7.22
N ILE A 256 -3.86 3.36 -6.68
CA ILE A 256 -3.61 4.53 -5.88
C ILE A 256 -2.92 3.88 -4.70
N GLY A 257 -1.60 4.02 -4.62
CA GLY A 257 -0.89 3.91 -3.36
C GLY A 257 -1.55 4.95 -2.46
N TRP A 258 -2.60 4.52 -1.74
CA TRP A 258 -3.45 5.44 -1.01
C TRP A 258 -2.71 5.99 0.21
N PHE A 259 -2.69 7.32 0.27
CA PHE A 259 -2.84 8.21 1.40
C PHE A 259 -2.07 7.87 2.68
N TRP A 260 -0.99 8.63 2.90
CA TRP A 260 -0.43 8.79 4.23
C TRP A 260 -0.32 10.27 4.64
N PRO A 261 -0.88 10.67 5.81
CA PRO A 261 -0.44 11.87 6.50
C PRO A 261 1.00 11.68 6.96
N MET A 262 1.94 12.21 6.18
CA MET A 262 3.35 12.31 6.59
C MET A 262 3.42 13.27 7.78
N ALA A 263 3.46 12.73 8.99
CA ALA A 263 3.52 13.52 10.23
C ALA A 263 4.90 14.18 10.46
N SER A 264 5.95 13.79 9.72
CA SER A 264 7.29 14.32 9.95
C SER A 264 7.89 14.97 8.69
N PRO A 265 8.10 16.30 8.69
CA PRO A 265 8.83 17.01 7.63
C PRO A 265 10.28 16.56 7.50
N THR A 266 10.92 16.00 8.54
CA THR A 266 12.36 15.74 8.55
C THR A 266 12.78 14.57 7.66
N ALA A 267 11.86 13.66 7.33
CA ALA A 267 12.14 12.52 6.45
C ALA A 267 12.05 12.86 4.95
N MET A 268 11.56 14.05 4.59
CA MET A 268 11.51 14.48 3.19
C MET A 268 12.80 15.20 2.77
N PRO A 269 13.13 15.19 1.45
CA PRO A 269 14.12 16.11 0.89
C PRO A 269 13.79 17.56 1.31
N ARG A 270 14.84 18.37 1.54
CA ARG A 270 14.71 19.73 2.11
C ARG A 270 13.67 20.60 1.38
N SER A 271 13.51 20.40 0.07
CA SER A 271 12.56 21.13 -0.80
C SER A 271 11.07 20.95 -0.43
N TYR A 272 10.68 19.89 0.28
CA TYR A 272 9.27 19.60 0.60
C TYR A 272 8.87 19.86 2.05
N ARG A 273 9.83 20.13 2.94
CA ARG A 273 9.59 20.19 4.39
C ARG A 273 8.64 21.32 4.81
N SER A 274 8.58 22.41 4.06
CA SER A 274 7.77 23.60 4.37
C SER A 274 6.30 23.52 3.94
N ARG A 275 5.87 22.42 3.30
CA ARG A 275 4.56 22.33 2.62
C ARG A 275 3.65 21.20 3.13
N CYS A 276 3.94 20.59 4.28
CA CYS A 276 3.23 19.39 4.74
C CYS A 276 2.34 19.67 5.96
N VAL A 277 1.01 19.61 5.79
CA VAL A 277 0.02 19.61 6.88
C VAL A 277 -1.07 18.60 6.52
N ILE A 278 -1.38 17.63 7.39
CA ILE A 278 -2.63 16.83 7.33
C ILE A 278 -3.14 16.58 8.77
N CYS A 279 -4.43 16.77 8.98
CA CYS A 279 -5.14 16.69 10.28
C CYS A 279 -5.92 15.36 10.41
N SER A 280 -5.86 14.71 11.58
CA SER A 280 -6.44 13.39 11.90
C SER A 280 -7.97 13.35 12.07
N ARG A 281 -8.68 14.49 11.95
CA ARG A 281 -10.06 14.64 12.44
C ARG A 281 -11.18 14.07 11.54
N GLU A 282 -10.95 13.86 10.25
CA GLU A 282 -12.02 13.40 9.32
C GLU A 282 -12.22 11.88 9.28
N TRP A 283 -11.28 11.08 9.78
CA TRP A 283 -11.39 9.61 9.77
C TRP A 283 -12.44 9.07 10.74
N ASN A 284 -12.81 9.82 11.77
CA ASN A 284 -13.84 9.42 12.72
C ASN A 284 -15.23 9.29 12.07
N LYS A 285 -15.57 10.11 11.07
CA LYS A 285 -16.83 10.00 10.32
C LYS A 285 -16.92 8.70 9.50
N VAL A 286 -15.79 8.24 8.96
CA VAL A 286 -15.71 6.94 8.27
C VAL A 286 -15.93 5.81 9.25
N VAL A 287 -15.38 5.91 10.47
CA VAL A 287 -15.62 4.94 11.55
C VAL A 287 -17.08 4.92 11.99
N GLU A 288 -17.72 6.07 12.13
CA GLU A 288 -19.15 6.19 12.45
C GLU A 288 -20.00 5.50 11.38
N HIS A 289 -19.78 5.78 10.10
CA HIS A 289 -20.49 5.12 9.00
C HIS A 289 -20.27 3.59 8.98
N ILE A 290 -19.05 3.13 9.26
CA ILE A 290 -18.75 1.69 9.39
C ILE A 290 -19.46 1.06 10.61
N ALA A 291 -19.59 1.81 11.71
CA ALA A 291 -20.23 1.36 12.95
C ALA A 291 -21.77 1.39 12.86
N GLU A 292 -22.37 2.34 12.15
CA GLU A 292 -23.81 2.47 11.92
C GLU A 292 -24.39 1.30 11.10
N GLY A 293 -23.57 0.67 10.25
CA GLY A 293 -23.90 -0.60 9.59
C GLY A 293 -24.21 -1.78 10.52
N ARG A 294 -24.09 -1.61 11.85
CA ARG A 294 -24.50 -2.58 12.88
C ARG A 294 -26.02 -2.70 13.05
N GLY A 295 -26.81 -1.72 12.59
CA GLY A 295 -28.22 -1.56 12.99
C GLY A 295 -29.30 -2.33 12.23
N GLY A 296 -28.97 -3.20 11.26
CA GLY A 296 -29.95 -3.73 10.29
C GLY A 296 -30.03 -5.25 10.13
N GLY A 297 -29.77 -6.03 11.17
CA GLY A 297 -29.79 -7.50 11.04
C GLY A 297 -29.64 -8.27 12.33
N ALA A 298 -30.42 -7.92 13.35
CA ALA A 298 -30.85 -8.88 14.37
C ALA A 298 -32.34 -9.12 14.11
N ASN A 299 -32.70 -10.38 13.84
CA ASN A 299 -34.01 -10.92 13.42
C ASN A 299 -34.25 -11.03 11.91
N ALA A 300 -33.79 -12.14 11.32
CA ALA A 300 -34.55 -13.08 10.49
C ALA A 300 -33.62 -14.20 10.01
#